data_AF-R9M6T6-F1
#
_entry.id   AF-R9M6T6-F1
#
_cell.length_a   1.000
_cell.length_b   1.000
_cell.length_c   1.000
_cell.angle_alpha   90.00
_cell.angle_beta   90.00
_cell.angle_gamma   90.00
#
_symmetry.space_group_name_H-M   'P 1'
#
loop_
_entity.id
_entity.type
_entity.pdbx_description
1 polymer ?
#
loop_
_entity_poly.entity_id
_entity_poly.type
_entity_poly.pdbx_seq_one_letter_code
_entity_poly.pdbx_strand_id
1 'polypeptide(L)'
;MTRKKSSTIENVKFSERLKQILSETNTTHQELADILGVQRQTVSLYTNRQIRPDISTLALIGQHFGVTTDWLLGLTADRKKHPTATDELGLSENSAYKLMAYGKSRICGRVRKLSSLDMVISHDDFEELLETLDSAFGRCSEAFMAHSCGETEASGEQLAIEASDDLEGTRWTVITSAQYAQYLVYRAQQVFNRIISDLSEVEKLTDIMEY
;
A
#
# COMPACT_ATOMS: atom_id res chain seq x y z
N MET A 1 -41.39 -16.29 8.58
CA MET A 1 -40.31 -15.49 9.20
C MET A 1 -39.66 -16.31 10.31
N THR A 2 -38.35 -16.56 10.27
CA THR A 2 -37.44 -16.69 11.45
C THR A 2 -36.03 -17.09 11.03
N ARG A 3 -35.13 -16.10 10.89
CA ARG A 3 -33.66 -16.32 10.98
C ARG A 3 -33.14 -15.36 12.07
N LYS A 4 -33.22 -15.79 13.33
CA LYS A 4 -32.83 -15.00 14.52
C LYS A 4 -31.59 -15.56 15.25
N LYS A 5 -30.77 -16.38 14.57
CA LYS A 5 -29.54 -16.96 15.15
C LYS A 5 -28.27 -16.13 14.89
N SER A 6 -28.20 -15.39 13.79
CA SER A 6 -27.01 -14.57 13.43
C SER A 6 -26.80 -13.40 14.42
N SER A 7 -27.89 -12.79 14.89
CA SER A 7 -27.84 -11.58 15.72
C SER A 7 -27.29 -11.78 17.14
N THR A 8 -27.27 -13.00 17.66
CA THR A 8 -26.83 -13.24 19.04
C THR A 8 -25.31 -13.28 19.14
N ILE A 9 -24.63 -13.81 18.12
CA ILE A 9 -23.17 -14.03 18.14
C ILE A 9 -22.40 -12.70 17.99
N GLU A 10 -22.85 -11.81 17.11
CA GLU A 10 -22.25 -10.47 16.90
C GLU A 10 -22.27 -9.62 18.18
N ASN A 11 -23.39 -9.65 18.93
CA ASN A 11 -23.55 -8.86 20.14
C ASN A 11 -22.63 -9.38 21.27
N VAL A 12 -22.45 -10.70 21.34
CA VAL A 12 -21.51 -11.34 22.27
C VAL A 12 -20.10 -10.83 22.03
N LYS A 13 -19.61 -10.85 20.78
CA LYS A 13 -18.25 -10.44 20.45
C LYS A 13 -18.01 -8.95 20.67
N PHE A 14 -18.97 -8.10 20.30
CA PHE A 14 -18.91 -6.67 20.55
C PHE A 14 -18.75 -6.34 22.04
N SER A 15 -19.61 -6.90 22.88
CA SER A 15 -19.55 -6.64 24.32
C SER A 15 -18.22 -7.08 24.96
N GLU A 16 -17.64 -8.21 24.52
CA GLU A 16 -16.36 -8.72 25.00
C GLU A 16 -15.23 -7.77 24.62
N ARG A 17 -15.18 -7.37 23.35
CA ARG A 17 -14.14 -6.50 22.80
C ARG A 17 -14.22 -5.07 23.34
N LEU A 18 -15.43 -4.56 23.58
CA LEU A 18 -15.62 -3.27 24.24
C LEU A 18 -15.13 -3.30 25.69
N LYS A 19 -15.49 -4.34 26.47
CA LYS A 19 -14.99 -4.53 27.85
C LYS A 19 -13.46 -4.62 27.87
N GLN A 20 -12.89 -5.35 26.93
CA GLN A 20 -11.44 -5.48 26.78
C GLN A 20 -10.79 -4.11 26.59
N ILE A 21 -11.22 -3.31 25.60
CA ILE A 21 -10.63 -1.98 25.34
C ILE A 21 -10.76 -1.07 26.56
N LEU A 22 -11.93 -1.04 27.21
CA LEU A 22 -12.14 -0.18 28.38
C LEU A 22 -11.18 -0.54 29.53
N SER A 23 -10.96 -1.84 29.75
CA SER A 23 -9.99 -2.30 30.76
C SER A 23 -8.54 -1.96 30.42
N GLU A 24 -8.15 -2.10 29.16
CA GLU A 24 -6.78 -1.83 28.70
C GLU A 24 -6.44 -0.34 28.69
N THR A 25 -7.43 0.51 28.41
CA THR A 25 -7.26 1.97 28.35
C THR A 25 -7.55 2.65 29.68
N ASN A 26 -7.98 1.89 30.71
CA ASN A 26 -8.53 2.41 31.97
C ASN A 26 -9.67 3.43 31.78
N THR A 27 -10.40 3.34 30.65
CA THR A 27 -11.52 4.24 30.36
C THR A 27 -12.75 3.78 31.13
N THR A 28 -13.35 4.69 31.88
CA THR A 28 -14.57 4.45 32.64
C THR A 28 -15.80 4.48 31.72
N HIS A 29 -16.90 3.86 32.19
CA HIS A 29 -18.18 3.96 31.48
C HIS A 29 -18.71 5.40 31.38
N GLN A 30 -18.29 6.29 32.28
CA GLN A 30 -18.70 7.69 32.24
C GLN A 30 -17.94 8.43 31.12
N GLU A 31 -16.61 8.31 31.09
CA GLU A 31 -15.78 8.94 30.06
C GLU A 31 -16.20 8.52 28.65
N LEU A 32 -16.42 7.22 28.42
CA LEU A 32 -16.92 6.75 27.13
C LEU A 32 -18.30 7.31 26.81
N ALA A 33 -19.18 7.46 27.81
CA ALA A 33 -20.50 8.03 27.60
C ALA A 33 -20.42 9.51 27.19
N ASP A 34 -19.52 10.26 27.82
CA ASP A 34 -19.26 11.67 27.51
C ASP A 34 -18.71 11.83 26.09
N ILE A 35 -17.79 10.95 25.66
CA ILE A 35 -17.27 10.91 24.29
C ILE A 35 -18.37 10.60 23.27
N LEU A 36 -19.25 9.65 23.59
CA LEU A 36 -20.33 9.21 22.71
C LEU A 36 -21.55 10.13 22.72
N GLY A 37 -21.63 11.09 23.66
CA GLY A 37 -22.82 11.91 23.86
C GLY A 37 -24.04 11.11 24.33
N VAL A 38 -23.83 9.99 25.03
CA VAL A 38 -24.90 9.11 25.54
C VAL A 38 -24.88 9.09 27.07
N GLN A 39 -25.89 8.47 27.67
CA GLN A 39 -25.90 8.27 29.11
C GLN A 39 -24.95 7.13 29.53
N ARG A 40 -24.33 7.24 30.72
CA ARG A 40 -23.50 6.18 31.32
C ARG A 40 -24.19 4.82 31.35
N GLN A 41 -25.50 4.80 31.60
CA GLN A 41 -26.30 3.59 31.60
C GLN A 41 -26.26 2.90 30.23
N THR A 42 -26.32 3.66 29.14
CA THR A 42 -26.23 3.14 27.77
C THR A 42 -24.93 2.37 27.53
N VAL A 43 -23.79 2.89 28.00
CA VAL A 43 -22.50 2.19 27.92
C VAL A 43 -22.50 0.90 28.73
N SER A 44 -23.12 0.89 29.92
CA SER A 44 -23.30 -0.33 30.72
C SER A 44 -24.17 -1.37 30.00
N LEU A 45 -25.20 -0.93 29.25
CA LEU A 45 -26.05 -1.82 28.48
C LEU A 45 -25.30 -2.44 27.29
N TYR A 46 -24.39 -1.68 26.64
CA TYR A 46 -23.50 -2.19 25.60
C TYR A 46 -22.59 -3.31 26.11
N THR A 47 -21.89 -3.08 27.23
CA THR A 47 -20.94 -4.04 27.80
C THR A 47 -21.62 -5.30 28.35
N ASN A 48 -22.93 -5.22 28.65
CA ASN A 48 -23.74 -6.33 29.15
C ASN A 48 -24.64 -6.99 28.09
N ARG A 49 -24.42 -6.72 26.79
CA ARG A 49 -25.13 -7.35 25.65
C ARG A 49 -26.63 -7.03 25.58
N GLN A 50 -27.10 -6.05 26.34
CA GLN A 50 -28.53 -5.76 26.45
C GLN A 50 -29.05 -4.95 25.25
N ILE A 51 -28.24 -4.00 24.78
CA ILE A 51 -28.55 -3.17 23.61
C ILE A 51 -27.37 -3.15 22.64
N ARG A 52 -27.63 -2.80 21.39
CA ARG A 52 -26.60 -2.62 20.36
C ARG A 52 -26.30 -1.12 20.16
N PRO A 53 -25.05 -0.73 19.92
CA PRO A 53 -24.75 0.61 19.44
C PRO A 53 -25.38 0.79 18.05
N ASP A 54 -25.73 2.03 17.72
CA ASP A 54 -26.03 2.36 16.32
C ASP A 54 -24.73 2.47 15.50
N ILE A 55 -24.87 2.64 14.20
CA ILE A 55 -23.73 2.68 13.27
C ILE A 55 -22.79 3.86 13.61
N SER A 56 -23.36 5.02 13.95
CA SER A 56 -22.61 6.23 14.36
C SER A 56 -21.79 6.00 15.63
N THR A 57 -22.40 5.44 16.66
CA THR A 57 -21.76 5.12 17.95
C THR A 57 -20.66 4.09 17.73
N LEU A 58 -20.91 3.04 16.94
CA LEU A 58 -19.91 2.03 16.62
C LEU A 58 -18.70 2.64 15.92
N ALA A 59 -18.91 3.52 14.94
CA ALA A 59 -17.84 4.23 14.25
C ALA A 59 -17.06 5.15 15.19
N LEU A 60 -17.74 5.87 16.09
CA LEU A 60 -17.09 6.77 17.04
C LEU A 60 -16.23 6.01 18.06
N ILE A 61 -16.70 4.85 18.56
CA ILE A 61 -15.90 3.95 19.40
C ILE A 61 -14.64 3.51 18.64
N GLY A 62 -14.79 3.09 17.38
CA GLY A 62 -13.66 2.70 16.53
C GLY A 62 -12.64 3.81 16.37
N GLN A 63 -13.10 5.02 16.07
CA GLN A 63 -12.24 6.19 15.89
C GLN A 63 -11.53 6.59 17.19
N HIS A 64 -12.25 6.64 18.31
CA HIS A 64 -11.69 7.06 19.59
C HIS A 64 -10.60 6.13 20.09
N PHE A 65 -10.80 4.80 19.97
CA PHE A 65 -9.83 3.80 20.44
C PHE A 65 -8.84 3.35 19.36
N GLY A 66 -8.89 3.90 18.15
CA GLY A 66 -8.02 3.51 17.04
C GLY A 66 -8.18 2.05 16.61
N VAL A 67 -9.40 1.52 16.66
CA VAL A 67 -9.73 0.13 16.30
C VAL A 67 -10.69 0.05 15.13
N THR A 68 -10.68 -1.07 14.39
CA THR A 68 -11.64 -1.28 13.30
C THR A 68 -13.02 -1.67 13.84
N THR A 69 -14.08 -1.28 13.13
CA THR A 69 -15.45 -1.74 13.41
C THR A 69 -15.58 -3.23 13.21
N ASP A 70 -14.86 -3.80 12.24
CA ASP A 70 -14.82 -5.23 11.97
C ASP A 70 -14.21 -5.99 13.15
N TRP A 71 -13.19 -5.43 13.78
CA TRP A 71 -12.70 -5.95 15.04
C TRP A 71 -13.74 -5.74 16.13
N LEU A 72 -14.35 -4.57 16.31
CA LEU A 72 -15.39 -4.44 17.34
C LEU A 72 -16.52 -5.49 17.19
N LEU A 73 -16.90 -5.85 15.96
CA LEU A 73 -18.00 -6.80 15.69
C LEU A 73 -17.62 -8.28 15.73
N GLY A 74 -16.33 -8.64 15.83
CA GLY A 74 -15.93 -10.05 15.79
C GLY A 74 -15.57 -10.58 14.39
N LEU A 75 -15.53 -9.73 13.37
CA LEU A 75 -15.36 -10.12 11.96
C LEU A 75 -13.90 -10.37 11.57
N THR A 76 -12.95 -9.70 12.24
CA THR A 76 -11.50 -9.93 12.08
C THR A 76 -10.81 -10.11 13.44
N ALA A 77 -9.63 -10.74 13.45
CA ALA A 77 -8.74 -10.74 14.61
C ALA A 77 -7.91 -9.45 14.70
N ASP A 78 -7.78 -8.71 13.60
CA ASP A 78 -6.91 -7.55 13.47
C ASP A 78 -7.53 -6.30 14.09
N ARG A 79 -6.91 -5.80 15.17
CA ARG A 79 -7.48 -4.71 15.98
C ARG A 79 -7.38 -3.34 15.33
N LYS A 80 -6.23 -3.03 14.74
CA LYS A 80 -5.98 -1.73 14.11
C LYS A 80 -6.40 -1.80 12.65
N LYS A 81 -6.77 -0.65 12.07
CA LYS A 81 -6.73 -0.51 10.61
C LYS A 81 -5.28 -0.77 10.21
N HIS A 82 -5.04 -1.84 9.48
CA HIS A 82 -3.80 -1.92 8.73
C HIS A 82 -3.87 -0.81 7.67
N PRO A 83 -2.74 -0.17 7.32
CA PRO A 83 -2.68 0.68 6.14
C PRO A 83 -3.34 -0.09 5.01
N THR A 84 -4.50 0.39 4.54
CA THR A 84 -5.04 -0.16 3.31
C THR A 84 -3.97 0.22 2.29
N ALA A 85 -3.32 -0.77 1.69
CA ALA A 85 -2.29 -0.55 0.68
C ALA A 85 -2.75 0.42 -0.43
N THR A 86 -4.05 0.62 -0.56
CA THR A 86 -4.70 1.57 -1.47
C THR A 86 -4.65 3.03 -1.05
N ASP A 87 -4.79 3.35 0.24
CA ASP A 87 -4.98 4.73 0.69
C ASP A 87 -3.65 5.41 1.01
N GLU A 88 -2.68 4.66 1.53
CA GLU A 88 -1.39 5.21 2.02
C GLU A 88 -0.22 4.92 1.08
N LEU A 89 -0.25 3.82 0.31
CA LEU A 89 0.86 3.41 -0.59
C LEU A 89 0.57 3.73 -2.07
N GLY A 90 -0.56 4.38 -2.37
CA GLY A 90 -0.93 4.73 -3.75
C GLY A 90 -1.23 3.54 -4.66
N LEU A 91 -1.47 2.35 -4.11
CA LEU A 91 -1.72 1.15 -4.91
C LEU A 91 -3.19 1.06 -5.33
N SER A 92 -3.46 0.50 -6.51
CA SER A 92 -4.85 0.16 -6.87
C SER A 92 -5.39 -0.99 -6.00
N GLU A 93 -6.72 -1.07 -5.83
CA GLU A 93 -7.37 -2.18 -5.11
C GLU A 93 -6.99 -3.55 -5.71
N ASN A 94 -6.89 -3.63 -7.04
CA ASN A 94 -6.44 -4.83 -7.75
C ASN A 94 -4.98 -5.17 -7.44
N SER A 95 -4.09 -4.17 -7.37
CA SER A 95 -2.70 -4.37 -6.99
C SER A 95 -2.61 -4.90 -5.55
N ALA A 96 -3.31 -4.27 -4.60
CA ALA A 96 -3.37 -4.71 -3.21
C ALA A 96 -3.89 -6.16 -3.09
N TYR A 97 -4.95 -6.51 -3.82
CA TYR A 97 -5.49 -7.87 -3.85
C TYR A 97 -4.48 -8.89 -4.37
N LYS A 98 -3.76 -8.59 -5.46
CA LYS A 98 -2.72 -9.47 -6.01
C LYS A 98 -1.57 -9.70 -5.03
N LEU A 99 -1.10 -8.63 -4.37
CA LEU A 99 -0.05 -8.73 -3.35
C LEU A 99 -0.50 -9.58 -2.15
N MET A 100 -1.73 -9.37 -1.69
CA MET A 100 -2.33 -10.14 -0.61
C MET A 100 -2.49 -11.62 -0.96
N ALA A 101 -2.97 -11.94 -2.18
CA ALA A 101 -3.10 -13.31 -2.67
C ALA A 101 -1.72 -14.00 -2.76
N TYR A 102 -0.71 -13.28 -3.24
CA TYR A 102 0.67 -13.75 -3.31
C TYR A 102 1.23 -14.08 -1.93
N GLY A 103 1.08 -13.17 -0.96
CA GLY A 103 1.57 -13.37 0.41
C GLY A 103 0.91 -14.55 1.12
N LYS A 104 -0.41 -14.69 1.03
CA LYS A 104 -1.16 -15.82 1.63
C LYS A 104 -0.70 -17.17 1.12
N SER A 105 -0.32 -17.27 -0.15
CA SER A 105 0.15 -18.53 -0.75
C SER A 105 1.48 -19.03 -0.17
N ARG A 106 2.23 -18.19 0.54
CA ARG A 106 3.61 -18.46 1.01
C ARG A 106 3.80 -18.50 2.52
N ILE A 107 2.74 -18.35 3.30
CA ILE A 107 2.79 -18.57 4.75
C ILE A 107 2.81 -20.09 5.00
N CYS A 108 3.98 -20.71 4.90
CA CYS A 108 4.21 -22.12 5.23
C CYS A 108 5.26 -22.22 6.36
N GLY A 109 4.83 -22.60 7.56
CA GLY A 109 5.74 -23.07 8.62
C GLY A 109 6.59 -22.02 9.36
N ARG A 110 7.36 -22.51 10.33
CA ARG A 110 7.94 -21.80 11.50
C ARG A 110 9.08 -20.81 11.21
N VAL A 111 9.41 -20.56 9.94
CA VAL A 111 10.48 -19.63 9.52
C VAL A 111 9.88 -18.63 8.53
N ARG A 112 9.85 -17.35 8.89
CA ARG A 112 9.49 -16.27 7.95
C ARG A 112 10.63 -16.13 6.94
N LYS A 113 10.60 -16.89 5.85
CA LYS A 113 11.44 -16.57 4.69
C LYS A 113 10.95 -15.23 4.16
N LEU A 114 11.83 -14.22 4.05
CA LEU A 114 11.47 -12.94 3.45
C LEU A 114 10.93 -13.23 2.05
N SER A 115 9.77 -12.66 1.71
CA SER A 115 9.22 -12.87 0.37
C SER A 115 10.11 -12.16 -0.65
N SER A 116 10.24 -12.70 -1.86
CA SER A 116 11.01 -12.03 -2.93
C SER A 116 10.54 -10.58 -3.15
N LEU A 117 9.24 -10.32 -2.91
CA LEU A 117 8.67 -8.98 -2.94
C LEU A 117 9.27 -8.06 -1.85
N ASP A 118 9.37 -8.55 -0.62
CA ASP A 118 9.92 -7.81 0.52
C ASP A 118 11.41 -7.49 0.32
N MET A 119 12.16 -8.45 -0.24
CA MET A 119 13.57 -8.28 -0.59
C MET A 119 13.78 -7.21 -1.67
N VAL A 120 12.91 -7.15 -2.67
CA VAL A 120 12.98 -6.13 -3.73
C VAL A 120 12.57 -4.75 -3.21
N ILE A 121 11.47 -4.66 -2.45
CA ILE A 121 10.96 -3.37 -1.93
C ILE A 121 11.92 -2.77 -0.90
N SER A 122 12.60 -3.60 -0.11
CA SER A 122 13.54 -3.15 0.92
C SER A 122 14.96 -2.89 0.37
N HIS A 123 15.18 -3.02 -0.94
CA HIS A 123 16.49 -2.79 -1.55
C HIS A 123 16.81 -1.30 -1.64
N ASP A 124 18.06 -0.90 -1.40
CA ASP A 124 18.49 0.51 -1.38
C ASP A 124 18.21 1.22 -2.72
N ASP A 125 18.39 0.52 -3.84
CA ASP A 125 18.13 1.04 -5.19
C ASP A 125 16.65 1.06 -5.62
N PHE A 126 15.72 0.61 -4.76
CA PHE A 126 14.30 0.50 -5.14
C PHE A 126 13.68 1.87 -5.45
N GLU A 127 14.07 2.92 -4.73
CA GLU A 127 13.61 4.29 -4.99
C GLU A 127 14.11 4.79 -6.35
N GLU A 128 15.39 4.57 -6.70
CA GLU A 128 15.93 4.92 -8.02
C GLU A 128 15.18 4.18 -9.14
N LEU A 129 14.80 2.92 -8.90
CA LEU A 129 13.99 2.16 -9.86
C LEU A 129 12.64 2.84 -10.10
N LEU A 130 11.94 3.26 -9.05
CA LEU A 130 10.64 3.94 -9.20
C LEU A 130 10.79 5.27 -9.95
N GLU A 131 11.78 6.09 -9.59
CA GLU A 131 12.04 7.36 -10.28
C GLU A 131 12.35 7.18 -11.78
N THR A 132 13.14 6.16 -12.12
CA THR A 132 13.50 5.86 -13.50
C THR A 132 12.31 5.33 -14.31
N LEU A 133 11.45 4.52 -13.69
CA LEU A 133 10.19 4.06 -14.29
C LEU A 133 9.21 5.21 -14.50
N ASP A 134 8.98 6.05 -13.50
CA ASP A 134 8.09 7.21 -13.61
C ASP A 134 8.55 8.17 -14.70
N SER A 135 9.87 8.39 -14.80
CA SER A 135 10.48 9.18 -15.87
C SER A 135 10.26 8.56 -17.25
N ALA A 136 10.44 7.23 -17.37
CA ALA A 136 10.25 6.52 -18.63
C ALA A 136 8.76 6.53 -19.07
N PHE A 137 7.83 6.27 -18.15
CA PHE A 137 6.39 6.22 -18.45
C PHE A 137 5.78 7.61 -18.67
N GLY A 138 6.21 8.63 -17.91
CA GLY A 138 5.76 10.01 -18.08
C GLY A 138 6.06 10.55 -19.48
N ARG A 139 7.26 10.26 -20.01
CA ARG A 139 7.66 10.66 -21.36
C ARG A 139 6.94 9.90 -22.47
N CYS A 140 6.65 8.61 -22.27
CA CYS A 140 5.83 7.84 -23.21
C CYS A 140 4.42 8.45 -23.36
N SER A 141 3.86 8.99 -22.28
CA SER A 141 2.57 9.69 -22.29
C SER A 141 2.64 11.00 -23.07
N GLU A 142 3.66 11.83 -22.80
CA GLU A 142 3.81 13.12 -23.51
C GLU A 142 4.11 12.97 -24.99
N ALA A 143 4.95 12.00 -25.39
CA ALA A 143 5.18 11.70 -26.81
C ALA A 143 3.88 11.28 -27.53
N PHE A 144 3.05 10.47 -26.87
CA PHE A 144 1.76 10.03 -27.39
C PHE A 144 0.74 11.18 -27.53
N MET A 145 0.71 12.11 -26.55
CA MET A 145 -0.15 13.30 -26.59
C MET A 145 0.31 14.32 -27.64
N ALA A 146 1.62 14.43 -27.86
CA ALA A 146 2.17 15.34 -28.86
C ALA A 146 1.92 14.86 -30.31
N HIS A 147 1.98 13.54 -30.56
CA HIS A 147 1.61 12.95 -31.85
C HIS A 147 0.13 13.09 -32.19
N SER A 148 -0.76 13.13 -31.20
CA SER A 148 -2.20 13.33 -31.42
C SER A 148 -2.56 14.78 -31.73
N CYS A 149 -1.71 15.74 -31.37
CA CYS A 149 -1.87 17.17 -31.69
C CYS A 149 -1.10 17.63 -32.94
N GLY A 150 -0.19 16.81 -33.50
CA GLY A 150 0.48 17.06 -34.78
C GLY A 150 1.52 18.20 -34.79
N GLU A 151 1.93 18.72 -33.63
CA GLU A 151 2.65 20.00 -33.55
C GLU A 151 4.17 19.95 -33.27
N THR A 152 4.80 18.79 -33.00
CA THR A 152 6.15 18.83 -32.35
C THR A 152 7.32 18.13 -33.03
N GLU A 153 7.14 17.20 -33.98
CA GLU A 153 8.30 16.48 -34.53
C GLU A 153 9.17 17.38 -35.44
N ALA A 154 8.58 18.12 -36.38
CA ALA A 154 9.33 18.91 -37.34
C ALA A 154 10.11 20.10 -36.72
N SER A 155 9.55 20.78 -35.71
CA SER A 155 10.18 21.94 -35.06
C SER A 155 11.31 21.54 -34.10
N GLY A 156 11.11 20.43 -33.36
CA GLY A 156 12.13 19.90 -32.45
C GLY A 156 13.31 19.26 -33.18
N GLU A 157 13.07 18.61 -34.32
CA GLU A 157 14.12 18.03 -35.17
C GLU A 157 15.01 19.09 -35.80
N GLN A 158 14.43 20.20 -36.28
CA GLN A 158 15.19 21.31 -36.86
C GLN A 158 16.17 21.91 -35.84
N LEU A 159 15.71 22.16 -34.60
CA LEU A 159 16.54 22.67 -33.51
C LEU A 159 17.60 21.64 -33.03
N ALA A 160 17.27 20.35 -33.08
CA ALA A 160 18.23 19.29 -32.74
C ALA A 160 19.34 19.16 -33.78
N ILE A 161 19.03 19.38 -35.06
CA ILE A 161 20.01 19.42 -36.16
C ILE A 161 20.93 20.63 -35.99
N GLU A 162 20.36 21.83 -35.77
CA GLU A 162 21.16 23.05 -35.51
C GLU A 162 22.08 22.90 -34.29
N ALA A 163 21.58 22.34 -33.18
CA ALA A 163 22.39 22.06 -32.00
C ALA A 163 23.43 20.94 -32.21
N SER A 164 23.21 20.04 -33.16
CA SER A 164 24.17 18.98 -33.51
C SER A 164 25.36 19.54 -34.29
N ASP A 165 25.12 20.48 -35.20
CA ASP A 165 26.16 21.17 -35.96
C ASP A 165 27.09 21.96 -35.01
N ASP A 166 26.54 22.61 -33.98
CA ASP A 166 27.31 23.31 -32.94
C ASP A 166 28.16 22.39 -32.05
N LEU A 167 27.86 21.09 -32.02
CA LEU A 167 28.55 20.09 -31.18
C LEU A 167 29.57 19.26 -31.97
N GLU A 168 29.72 19.49 -33.28
CA GLU A 168 30.70 18.78 -34.11
C GLU A 168 32.14 18.96 -33.56
N GLY A 169 32.84 17.83 -33.37
CA GLY A 169 34.20 17.80 -32.80
C GLY A 169 34.25 17.72 -31.26
N THR A 170 33.10 17.75 -30.57
CA THR A 170 33.02 17.46 -29.13
C THR A 170 32.68 15.99 -28.86
N ARG A 171 32.75 15.55 -27.59
CA ARG A 171 32.33 14.19 -27.18
C ARG A 171 30.81 14.05 -27.02
N TRP A 172 30.05 15.14 -27.16
CA TRP A 172 28.62 15.19 -26.90
C TRP A 172 27.84 15.03 -28.19
N THR A 173 26.75 14.28 -28.15
CA THR A 173 25.86 14.05 -29.30
C THR A 173 24.45 14.47 -28.92
N VAL A 174 23.76 15.18 -29.82
CA VAL A 174 22.33 15.46 -29.65
C VAL A 174 21.56 14.15 -29.82
N ILE A 175 20.70 13.86 -28.85
CA ILE A 175 19.80 12.71 -28.91
C ILE A 175 18.39 13.20 -29.20
N THR A 176 17.68 12.47 -30.06
CA THR A 176 16.27 12.79 -30.34
C THR A 176 15.40 12.46 -29.13
N SER A 177 14.19 13.02 -29.09
CA SER A 177 13.19 12.68 -28.07
C SER A 177 12.92 11.16 -28.00
N ALA A 178 12.89 10.48 -29.15
CA ALA A 178 12.73 9.04 -29.25
C ALA A 178 13.94 8.26 -28.68
N GLN A 179 15.17 8.69 -29.00
CA GLN A 179 16.39 8.09 -28.46
C GLN A 179 16.50 8.31 -26.94
N TYR A 180 16.09 9.48 -26.45
CA TYR A 180 16.05 9.77 -25.02
C TYR A 180 15.02 8.90 -24.29
N ALA A 181 13.84 8.67 -24.87
CA ALA A 181 12.85 7.75 -24.30
C ALA A 181 13.39 6.31 -24.22
N GLN A 182 14.08 5.83 -25.27
CA GLN A 182 14.75 4.53 -25.23
C GLN A 182 15.83 4.46 -24.15
N TYR A 183 16.59 5.54 -23.96
CA TYR A 183 17.59 5.65 -22.90
C TYR A 183 16.97 5.56 -21.50
N LEU A 184 15.82 6.21 -21.25
CA LEU A 184 15.14 6.13 -19.95
C LEU A 184 14.66 4.70 -19.63
N VAL A 185 14.12 3.99 -20.63
CA VAL A 185 13.75 2.57 -20.48
C VAL A 185 14.98 1.71 -20.20
N TYR A 186 16.07 1.93 -20.94
CA TYR A 186 17.33 1.23 -20.70
C TYR A 186 17.86 1.49 -19.28
N ARG A 187 17.79 2.73 -18.80
CA ARG A 187 18.22 3.08 -17.44
C ARG A 187 17.40 2.33 -16.38
N ALA A 188 16.08 2.28 -16.51
CA ALA A 188 15.23 1.52 -15.59
C ALA A 188 15.58 0.02 -15.59
N GLN A 189 15.87 -0.56 -16.76
CA GLN A 189 16.33 -1.95 -16.85
C GLN A 189 17.67 -2.18 -16.14
N GLN A 190 18.62 -1.25 -16.25
CA GLN A 190 19.91 -1.38 -15.57
C GLN A 190 19.78 -1.36 -14.05
N VAL A 191 18.95 -0.45 -13.51
CA VAL A 191 18.70 -0.40 -12.06
C VAL A 191 18.03 -1.68 -11.59
N PHE A 192 17.03 -2.17 -12.32
CA PHE A 192 16.38 -3.44 -11.99
C PHE A 192 17.36 -4.63 -12.01
N ASN A 193 18.23 -4.69 -13.03
CA ASN A 193 19.23 -5.76 -13.11
C ASN A 193 20.24 -5.71 -11.96
N ARG A 194 20.60 -4.52 -11.47
CA ARG A 194 21.46 -4.35 -10.30
C ARG A 194 20.81 -4.95 -9.05
N ILE A 195 19.55 -4.57 -8.78
CA ILE A 195 18.76 -5.14 -7.68
C ILE A 195 18.72 -6.67 -7.76
N ILE A 196 18.41 -7.23 -8.94
CA ILE A 196 18.35 -8.69 -9.11
C ILE A 196 19.71 -9.35 -8.91
N SER A 197 20.79 -8.72 -9.38
CA SER A 197 22.15 -9.22 -9.19
C SER A 197 22.48 -9.33 -7.70
N ASP A 198 22.24 -8.28 -6.94
CA ASP A 198 22.55 -8.21 -5.51
C ASP A 198 21.75 -9.25 -4.72
N LEU A 199 20.45 -9.38 -5.03
CA LEU A 199 19.60 -10.40 -4.42
C LEU A 199 20.07 -11.83 -4.75
N SER A 200 20.61 -12.07 -5.95
CA SER A 200 21.16 -13.37 -6.35
C SER A 200 22.45 -13.75 -5.60
N GLU A 201 23.22 -12.75 -5.15
CA GLU A 201 24.42 -12.98 -4.34
C GLU A 201 24.08 -13.31 -2.88
N VAL A 202 23.01 -12.71 -2.35
CA VAL A 202 22.49 -13.04 -1.01
C VAL A 202 21.97 -14.48 -0.95
N GLU A 203 21.30 -14.96 -1.99
CA GLU A 203 20.77 -16.33 -2.05
C GLU A 203 21.91 -17.38 -2.02
N LYS A 204 23.04 -17.08 -2.68
CA LYS A 204 24.26 -17.91 -2.63
C LYS A 204 24.89 -17.95 -1.24
N LEU A 205 24.81 -16.87 -0.47
CA LEU A 205 25.33 -16.83 0.91
C LEU A 205 24.44 -17.61 1.89
N THR A 206 23.12 -17.60 1.67
CA THR A 206 22.19 -18.38 2.51
C THR A 206 22.34 -19.90 2.31
N ASP A 207 22.62 -20.36 1.10
CA ASP A 207 22.88 -21.79 0.83
C ASP A 207 24.19 -22.30 1.47
N ILE A 208 25.15 -21.40 1.75
CA ILE A 208 26.42 -21.74 2.43
C ILE A 208 26.22 -21.85 3.95
N MET A 209 25.19 -21.22 4.51
CA MET A 209 24.90 -21.20 5.95
C MET A 209 23.92 -22.31 6.41
N GLU A 210 23.36 -23.09 5.48
CA GLU A 210 22.49 -24.25 5.79
C GLU A 210 23.24 -25.60 5.88
N TYR A 211 24.58 -25.60 5.83
CA TYR A 211 25.46 -26.76 6.12
C TYR A 211 26.26 -26.56 7.42
#